data_AF-A0A8B7PA22-F1
#
_entry.id   AF-A0A8B7PA22-F1
#
_cell.length_a   1.000
_cell.length_b   1.000
_cell.length_c   1.000
_cell.angle_alpha   90.00
_cell.angle_beta   90.00
_cell.angle_gamma   90.00
#
_symmetry.space_group_name_H-M   'P 1'
#
loop_
_entity.id
_entity.type
_entity.pdbx_description
1 polymer ?
#
loop_
_entity_poly.entity_id
_entity_poly.type
_entity_poly.pdbx_seq_one_letter_code
_entity_poly.pdbx_strand_id
1 'polypeptide(L)'
;MYGCINDWLNNCKHAAEPCRNGGYTTKDCKCACPLGTTGANCENFIMSYNDALVKQISPDSTNITTPDAEVISPGYYTLGSTQDKNYTQVLRAPKCQRAVATFEDFRLKKRSSEGEFRCDANSLEIHADVSVSAGEI
;
A
#
# COMPACT_ATOMS: atom_id res chain seq x y z
N MET A 1 -17.59 -10.94 20.51
CA MET A 1 -16.88 -9.65 20.50
C MET A 1 -17.76 -8.53 19.94
N TYR A 2 -19.04 -8.43 20.34
CA TYR A 2 -19.98 -7.38 19.88
C TYR A 2 -20.63 -6.59 21.03
N GLY A 3 -20.50 -7.03 22.29
CA GLY A 3 -21.10 -6.34 23.44
C GLY A 3 -20.33 -5.10 23.89
N CYS A 4 -19.00 -5.10 23.74
CA CYS A 4 -18.15 -4.04 24.28
C CYS A 4 -18.41 -2.66 23.65
N ILE A 5 -18.73 -2.62 22.35
CA ILE A 5 -19.02 -1.35 21.66
C ILE A 5 -20.34 -0.77 22.18
N ASN A 6 -21.38 -1.61 22.37
CA ASN A 6 -22.65 -1.14 22.93
C ASN A 6 -22.49 -0.62 24.37
N ASP A 7 -21.66 -1.29 25.20
CA ASP A 7 -21.35 -0.82 26.55
C ASP A 7 -20.66 0.55 26.51
N TRP A 8 -19.73 0.74 25.59
CA TRP A 8 -19.05 2.04 25.40
C TRP A 8 -20.01 3.11 24.89
N LEU A 9 -20.87 2.83 23.91
CA LEU A 9 -21.88 3.77 23.42
C LEU A 9 -22.82 4.23 24.54
N ASN A 10 -23.30 3.28 25.36
CA ASN A 10 -24.15 3.58 26.51
C ASN A 10 -23.42 4.45 27.55
N ASN A 11 -22.18 4.09 27.91
CA ASN A 11 -21.38 4.86 28.86
C ASN A 11 -21.08 6.28 28.36
N CYS A 12 -20.88 6.42 27.05
CA CYS A 12 -20.64 7.69 26.37
C CYS A 12 -21.93 8.46 26.04
N LYS A 13 -23.10 7.92 26.42
CA LYS A 13 -24.43 8.51 26.18
C LYS A 13 -24.73 8.76 24.70
N HIS A 14 -24.21 7.91 23.83
CA HIS A 14 -24.53 7.92 22.41
C HIS A 14 -25.69 6.96 22.11
N ALA A 15 -26.72 7.47 21.43
CA ALA A 15 -27.87 6.65 21.03
C ALA A 15 -27.57 5.72 19.84
N ALA A 16 -26.54 6.04 19.06
CA ALA A 16 -26.05 5.27 17.92
C ALA A 16 -24.56 5.55 17.72
N GLU A 17 -23.87 4.72 16.93
CA GLU A 17 -22.45 4.87 16.61
C GLU A 17 -22.19 6.19 15.86
N PRO A 18 -21.48 7.17 16.46
CA PRO A 18 -21.13 8.41 15.79
C PRO A 18 -20.01 8.27 14.75
N CYS A 19 -19.17 7.23 14.87
CA CYS A 19 -18.01 7.04 14.01
C CYS A 19 -18.40 6.57 12.60
N ARG A 20 -17.76 7.13 11.58
CA ARG A 20 -18.02 6.84 10.17
C ARG A 20 -16.93 5.96 9.56
N ASN A 21 -17.16 5.53 8.31
CA ASN A 21 -16.16 4.84 7.47
C ASN A 21 -15.51 3.61 8.14
N GLY A 22 -16.28 2.85 8.91
CA GLY A 22 -15.79 1.66 9.62
C GLY A 22 -15.05 1.94 10.94
N GLY A 23 -15.02 3.20 11.39
CA GLY A 23 -14.60 3.54 12.74
C GLY A 23 -15.59 3.08 13.80
N TYR A 24 -15.12 2.98 15.05
CA TYR A 24 -15.95 2.58 16.19
C TYR A 24 -15.64 3.39 17.43
N THR A 25 -16.64 3.57 18.29
CA THR A 25 -16.48 4.27 19.57
C THR A 25 -15.62 3.44 20.52
N THR A 26 -14.67 4.10 21.16
CA THR A 26 -13.81 3.51 22.20
C THR A 26 -14.30 3.85 23.61
N LYS A 27 -13.72 3.20 24.63
CA LYS A 27 -14.01 3.47 26.05
C LYS A 27 -13.86 4.94 26.46
N ASP A 28 -13.02 5.72 25.75
CA ASP A 28 -12.73 7.12 26.05
C ASP A 28 -13.69 8.08 25.34
N CYS A 29 -14.80 7.57 24.80
CA CYS A 29 -15.82 8.32 24.05
C CYS A 29 -15.27 9.06 22.84
N LYS A 30 -14.24 8.48 22.22
CA LYS A 30 -13.63 8.92 20.97
C LYS A 30 -13.71 7.82 19.93
N CYS A 31 -13.68 8.19 18.66
CA CYS A 31 -13.61 7.24 17.56
C CYS A 31 -12.20 6.67 17.36
N ALA A 32 -12.11 5.35 17.25
CA ALA A 32 -10.96 4.68 16.65
C ALA A 32 -11.18 4.60 15.15
N CYS A 33 -10.33 5.30 14.39
CA CYS A 33 -10.41 5.34 12.93
C CYS A 33 -9.57 4.25 12.30
N PRO A 34 -10.12 3.46 11.36
CA PRO A 34 -9.31 2.53 10.58
C PRO A 34 -8.31 3.30 9.70
N LEU A 35 -7.25 2.60 9.29
CA LEU A 35 -6.28 3.11 8.33
C LEU A 35 -7.00 3.63 7.08
N GLY A 36 -6.53 4.77 6.55
CA GLY A 36 -7.15 5.44 5.41
C GLY A 36 -8.27 6.41 5.77
N THR A 37 -8.61 6.59 7.06
CA THR A 37 -9.61 7.56 7.53
C THR A 37 -9.08 8.45 8.66
N THR A 38 -9.57 9.69 8.74
CA THR A 38 -9.19 10.65 9.78
C THR A 38 -10.37 11.54 10.19
N GLY A 39 -10.17 12.40 11.19
CA GLY A 39 -11.21 13.26 11.76
C GLY A 39 -11.67 12.76 13.13
N ALA A 40 -12.46 13.58 13.83
CA ALA A 40 -12.91 13.25 15.17
C ALA A 40 -13.89 12.05 15.17
N ASN A 41 -14.63 11.90 14.07
CA ASN A 41 -15.59 10.83 13.82
C ASN A 41 -15.22 9.99 12.60
N CYS A 42 -13.94 9.99 12.20
CA CYS A 42 -13.45 9.29 11.00
C CYS A 42 -14.17 9.70 9.70
N GLU A 43 -14.67 10.93 9.66
CA GLU A 43 -15.47 11.47 8.56
C GLU A 43 -14.65 11.72 7.28
N ASN A 44 -13.34 11.93 7.41
CA ASN A 44 -12.46 12.21 6.29
C ASN A 44 -11.93 10.89 5.72
N PHE A 45 -12.42 10.52 4.55
CA PHE A 45 -11.90 9.40 3.78
C PHE A 45 -10.69 9.85 2.96
N ILE A 46 -9.53 9.26 3.24
CA ILE A 46 -8.28 9.53 2.51
C ILE A 46 -8.06 8.45 1.44
N MET A 47 -8.19 7.18 1.83
CA MET A 47 -8.03 6.01 0.95
C MET A 47 -8.67 4.76 1.57
N SER A 48 -8.74 3.67 0.81
CA SER A 48 -9.23 2.40 1.34
C SER A 48 -8.31 1.86 2.45
N TYR A 49 -8.85 0.99 3.30
CA TYR A 49 -8.05 0.31 4.33
C TYR A 49 -6.89 -0.50 3.71
N ASN A 50 -7.14 -1.17 2.58
CA ASN A 50 -6.15 -1.99 1.89
C ASN A 50 -5.02 -1.10 1.34
N ASP A 51 -5.35 -0.02 0.62
CA ASP A 51 -4.33 0.89 0.09
C ASP A 51 -3.50 1.51 1.23
N ALA A 52 -4.15 1.87 2.35
CA ALA A 52 -3.46 2.43 3.51
C ALA A 52 -2.54 1.41 4.19
N LEU A 53 -2.98 0.15 4.29
CA LEU A 53 -2.19 -0.95 4.83
C LEU A 53 -0.98 -1.26 3.93
N VAL A 54 -1.18 -1.31 2.61
CA VAL A 54 -0.10 -1.48 1.63
C VAL A 54 0.90 -0.34 1.75
N LYS A 55 0.45 0.91 1.85
CA LYS A 55 1.33 2.06 2.04
C LYS A 55 2.12 2.01 3.36
N GLN A 56 1.54 1.42 4.41
CA GLN A 56 2.24 1.22 5.68
C GLN A 56 3.31 0.12 5.60
N ILE A 57 3.03 -0.98 4.90
CA ILE A 57 3.90 -2.18 4.86
C ILE A 57 4.95 -2.08 3.73
N SER A 58 4.56 -1.55 2.58
CA SER A 58 5.39 -1.38 1.39
C SER A 58 5.23 0.05 0.83
N PRO A 59 5.83 1.05 1.51
CA PRO A 59 5.66 2.46 1.16
C PRO A 59 6.21 2.84 -0.22
N ASP A 60 7.10 2.01 -0.77
CA ASP A 60 7.68 2.20 -2.11
C ASP A 60 6.80 1.60 -3.23
N SER A 61 5.73 0.87 -2.88
CA SER A 61 4.77 0.36 -3.87
C SER A 61 3.86 1.46 -4.39
N THR A 62 3.65 1.52 -5.71
CA THR A 62 2.76 2.53 -6.30
C THR A 62 2.08 2.07 -7.60
N ASN A 63 0.92 2.67 -7.87
CA ASN A 63 0.23 2.60 -9.16
C ASN A 63 0.74 3.73 -10.06
N ILE A 64 1.29 3.38 -11.22
CA ILE A 64 1.77 4.32 -12.22
C ILE A 64 0.75 4.40 -13.35
N THR A 65 -0.04 5.46 -13.34
CA THR A 65 -1.13 5.71 -14.30
C THR A 65 -0.84 6.86 -15.26
N THR A 66 0.17 7.67 -14.97
CA THR A 66 0.59 8.79 -15.80
C THR A 66 1.52 8.31 -16.92
N PRO A 67 1.30 8.70 -18.19
CA PRO A 67 2.25 8.45 -19.27
C PRO A 67 3.63 9.04 -18.97
N ASP A 68 4.68 8.41 -19.50
CA ASP A 68 6.07 8.86 -19.42
C ASP A 68 6.60 9.08 -17.99
N ALA A 69 6.00 8.41 -17.00
CA ALA A 69 6.46 8.46 -15.63
C ALA A 69 7.82 7.77 -15.45
N GLU A 70 8.78 8.49 -14.89
CA GLU A 70 10.08 7.94 -14.50
C GLU A 70 9.98 7.23 -13.14
N VAL A 71 10.54 6.02 -13.06
CA VAL A 71 10.56 5.19 -11.85
C VAL A 71 11.99 4.84 -11.52
N ILE A 72 12.43 5.24 -10.32
CA ILE A 72 13.79 5.01 -9.85
C ILE A 72 13.72 4.12 -8.60
N SER A 73 14.60 3.12 -8.52
CA SER A 73 14.66 2.27 -7.33
C SER A 73 15.08 3.08 -6.11
N PRO A 74 14.47 2.85 -4.93
CA PRO A 74 14.83 3.58 -3.72
C PRO A 74 16.33 3.43 -3.41
N GLY A 75 17.04 4.55 -3.33
CA GLY A 75 18.48 4.57 -3.04
C GLY A 75 19.39 4.30 -4.24
N TYR A 76 18.88 4.33 -5.47
CA TYR A 76 19.65 4.14 -6.72
C TYR A 76 20.95 4.98 -6.83
N TYR A 77 21.00 6.19 -6.24
CA TYR A 77 22.20 7.03 -6.21
C TYR A 77 23.04 6.93 -4.92
N THR A 78 22.53 6.27 -3.89
CA THR A 78 23.17 6.17 -2.58
C THR A 78 23.70 4.77 -2.36
N LEU A 79 25.02 4.63 -2.24
CA LEU A 79 25.70 3.39 -1.84
C LEU A 79 25.33 3.04 -0.38
N GLY A 80 24.13 2.50 -0.12
CA GLY A 80 23.83 1.98 1.22
C GLY A 80 22.39 2.11 1.72
N SER A 81 21.39 1.66 0.95
CA SER A 81 20.19 1.15 1.62
C SER A 81 20.50 -0.25 2.14
N THR A 82 20.73 -0.38 3.45
CA THR A 82 20.95 -1.67 4.14
C THR A 82 19.65 -2.37 4.54
N GLN A 83 18.50 -1.85 4.12
CA GLN A 83 17.21 -2.47 4.41
C GLN A 83 16.75 -3.29 3.21
N ASP A 84 16.31 -4.51 3.49
CA ASP A 84 15.60 -5.34 2.53
C ASP A 84 14.32 -4.61 2.12
N LYS A 85 14.23 -4.29 0.84
CA LYS A 85 13.08 -3.58 0.27
C LYS A 85 12.35 -4.51 -0.69
N ASN A 86 11.08 -4.74 -0.41
CA ASN A 86 10.16 -5.44 -1.29
C ASN A 86 9.01 -4.50 -1.65
N TYR A 87 8.86 -4.21 -2.93
CA TYR A 87 7.83 -3.31 -3.43
C TYR A 87 7.36 -3.69 -4.82
N THR A 88 6.13 -3.28 -5.14
CA THR A 88 5.46 -3.57 -6.40
C THR A 88 5.14 -2.26 -7.12
N GLN A 89 5.51 -2.19 -8.39
CA GLN A 89 5.17 -1.09 -9.29
C GLN A 89 4.11 -1.58 -10.27
N VAL A 90 2.91 -0.99 -10.23
CA VAL A 90 1.80 -1.40 -11.10
C VAL A 90 1.60 -0.36 -12.19
N LEU A 91 2.08 -0.66 -13.40
CA LEU A 91 1.89 0.21 -14.56
C LEU A 91 0.51 -0.04 -15.17
N ARG A 92 -0.32 1.01 -15.25
CA ARG A 92 -1.67 0.92 -15.82
C ARG A 92 -1.83 1.93 -16.94
N ALA A 93 -1.94 1.41 -18.16
CA ALA A 93 -2.25 2.23 -19.31
C ALA A 93 -3.75 2.59 -19.36
N PRO A 94 -4.12 3.76 -19.91
CA PRO A 94 -5.49 4.09 -20.25
C PRO A 94 -6.16 3.07 -21.17
N LYS A 95 -7.49 3.14 -21.26
CA LYS A 95 -8.28 2.27 -22.14
C LYS A 95 -7.75 2.33 -23.58
N CYS A 96 -7.62 1.16 -24.20
CA CYS A 96 -7.10 0.97 -25.57
C CYS A 96 -5.62 1.38 -25.75
N GLN A 97 -4.86 1.53 -24.66
CA GLN A 97 -3.41 1.70 -24.69
C GLN A 97 -2.71 0.50 -24.03
N ARG A 98 -1.42 0.36 -24.29
CA ARG A 98 -0.58 -0.68 -23.70
C ARG A 98 0.48 -0.03 -22.82
N ALA A 99 0.67 -0.56 -21.62
CA ALA A 99 1.79 -0.16 -20.78
C ALA A 99 3.10 -0.70 -21.37
N VAL A 100 4.09 0.18 -21.52
CA VAL A 100 5.42 -0.15 -22.00
C VAL A 100 6.41 0.39 -20.98
N ALA A 101 7.36 -0.45 -20.56
CA ALA A 101 8.46 -0.05 -19.69
C ALA A 101 9.76 -0.11 -20.49
N THR A 102 10.58 0.92 -20.35
CA THR A 102 11.93 1.01 -20.93
C THR A 102 12.92 1.20 -19.79
N PHE A 103 14.04 0.46 -19.82
CA PHE A 103 15.11 0.57 -18.83
C PHE A 103 16.26 1.39 -19.41
N GLU A 104 16.48 2.58 -18.86
CA GLU A 104 17.61 3.45 -19.25
C GLU A 104 18.92 3.04 -18.55
N ASP A 105 18.82 2.51 -17.33
CA ASP A 105 19.93 1.87 -16.64
C ASP A 105 19.43 0.68 -15.83
N PHE A 106 20.28 -0.32 -15.65
CA PHE A 106 19.93 -1.57 -14.99
C PHE A 106 21.12 -2.19 -14.26
N ARG A 107 21.01 -2.28 -12.93
CA ARG A 107 22.02 -2.92 -12.07
C ARG A 107 21.38 -3.71 -10.93
N LEU A 108 21.50 -5.03 -10.99
CA LEU A 108 21.21 -5.95 -9.88
C LEU A 108 22.50 -6.71 -9.51
N LYS A 109 22.57 -7.29 -8.30
CA LYS A 109 23.70 -8.17 -7.99
C LYS A 109 23.64 -9.41 -8.88
N LYS A 110 24.83 -9.91 -9.24
CA LYS A 110 24.97 -11.14 -10.00
C LYS A 110 24.39 -12.31 -9.19
N ARG A 111 23.76 -13.26 -9.88
CA ARG A 111 23.29 -14.53 -9.31
C ARG A 111 24.43 -15.26 -8.60
N SER A 112 24.10 -15.94 -7.50
CA SER A 112 25.05 -16.83 -6.82
C SER A 112 25.52 -17.93 -7.77
N SER A 113 26.81 -18.26 -7.71
CA SER A 113 27.40 -19.39 -8.42
C SER A 113 27.47 -20.66 -7.56
N GLU A 114 27.08 -20.61 -6.30
CA GLU A 114 27.15 -21.74 -5.36
C GLU A 114 25.75 -22.30 -5.05
N GLY A 115 25.63 -23.63 -5.13
CA GLY A 115 24.49 -24.40 -4.62
C GLY A 115 23.26 -24.39 -5.51
N GLU A 116 22.74 -23.22 -5.87
CA GLU A 116 21.55 -23.05 -6.71
C GLU A 116 21.65 -21.68 -7.44
N PHE A 117 21.42 -21.63 -8.76
CA PHE A 117 21.52 -20.41 -9.58
C PHE A 117 20.40 -19.39 -9.27
N ARG A 118 20.40 -18.83 -8.05
CA ARG A 118 19.33 -17.98 -7.54
C ARG A 118 19.76 -16.50 -7.46
N CYS A 119 18.76 -15.63 -7.55
CA CYS A 119 18.90 -14.19 -7.34
C CYS A 119 18.73 -13.88 -5.84
N ASP A 120 19.67 -14.32 -5.00
CA ASP A 120 19.49 -14.34 -3.53
C ASP A 120 19.51 -12.96 -2.88
N ALA A 121 20.09 -11.96 -3.55
CA ALA A 121 20.31 -10.64 -2.95
C ALA A 121 19.38 -9.55 -3.50
N ASN A 122 19.00 -9.63 -4.77
CA ASN A 122 18.00 -8.74 -5.36
C ASN A 122 17.51 -9.30 -6.70
N SER A 123 16.22 -9.11 -6.97
CA SER A 123 15.54 -9.55 -8.17
C SER A 123 14.61 -8.45 -8.68
N LEU A 124 14.33 -8.49 -9.99
CA LEU A 124 13.24 -7.77 -10.62
C LEU A 124 12.38 -8.80 -11.35
N GLU A 125 11.09 -8.80 -11.08
CA GLU A 125 10.11 -9.64 -11.77
C GLU A 125 9.10 -8.74 -12.46
N ILE A 126 8.76 -9.10 -13.71
CA ILE A 126 7.78 -8.37 -14.52
C ILE A 126 6.66 -9.34 -14.88
N HIS A 127 5.46 -9.04 -14.41
CA HIS A 127 4.25 -9.81 -14.68
C HIS A 127 3.34 -8.98 -15.57
N ALA A 128 3.07 -9.44 -16.81
CA ALA A 128 2.36 -8.65 -17.83
C ALA A 128 0.84 -8.91 -17.90
N ASP A 129 0.35 -9.94 -17.19
CA ASP A 129 -1.05 -10.40 -17.27
C ASP A 129 -1.79 -10.33 -15.92
N VAL A 130 -1.37 -9.44 -15.03
CA VAL A 130 -2.03 -9.26 -13.73
C VAL A 130 -3.28 -8.41 -13.92
N SER A 131 -4.43 -9.05 -14.08
CA SER A 131 -5.73 -8.38 -14.02
C SER A 131 -6.07 -8.03 -12.57
N VAL A 132 -5.44 -6.99 -12.04
CA VAL A 132 -5.88 -6.36 -10.78
C VAL A 132 -7.16 -5.58 -11.07
N SER A 133 -8.31 -6.18 -10.75
CA SER A 133 -9.63 -5.57 -10.86
C SER A 133 -9.65 -4.20 -10.20
N ALA A 134 -10.15 -3.19 -10.93
CA ALA A 134 -10.50 -1.87 -10.41
C ALA A 134 -9.39 -0.98 -9.79
N GLY A 135 -8.10 -1.25 -10.00
CA GLY A 135 -7.07 -0.25 -9.62
C GLY A 135 -6.56 -0.32 -8.18
N GLU A 136 -7.18 -1.15 -7.34
CA GLU A 136 -6.83 -1.27 -5.92
C GLU A 136 -5.55 -2.12 -5.76
N ILE A 137 -4.65 -1.69 -4.87
CA ILE A 137 -3.55 -2.51 -4.34
C ILE A 137 -3.85 -2.75 -2.86
#